data_AF-A0A951P436-F1
#
_entry.id   AF-A0A951P436-F1
#
_cell.length_a   1.000
_cell.length_b   1.000
_cell.length_c   1.000
_cell.angle_alpha   90.00
_cell.angle_beta   90.00
_cell.angle_gamma   90.00
#
_symmetry.space_group_name_H-M   'P 1'
#
loop_
_entity.id
_entity.type
_entity.pdbx_description
1 polymer ?
#
loop_
_entity_poly.entity_id
_entity_poly.type
_entity_poly.pdbx_seq_one_letter_code
_entity_poly.pdbx_strand_id
1 'polypeptide(L)'
;MTQTAISKAMTTIAQAEQRLGLSRTEDEQFFLEWQVGLPELSQVDRSELQTMRRRYLYHCTEDHLLEGAVTLLLASPLLTISRFYDPPFRMKAETSVQLSPMKF
;
A
#
# COMPACT_ATOMS: atom_id res chain seq x y z
N MET A 1 0.27 28.63 14.12
CA MET A 1 0.03 28.19 12.72
C MET A 1 -0.57 26.79 12.77
N THR A 2 -1.73 26.58 12.16
CA THR A 2 -2.51 25.33 12.26
C THR A 2 -2.06 24.32 11.23
N GLN A 3 -1.48 23.24 11.75
CA GLN A 3 -1.01 22.10 10.99
C GLN A 3 -2.16 21.23 10.49
N THR A 4 -2.09 20.78 9.24
CA THR A 4 -3.18 20.08 8.57
C THR A 4 -2.60 18.83 7.89
N ALA A 5 -3.02 17.64 8.34
CA ALA A 5 -2.63 16.37 7.72
C ALA A 5 -3.04 16.32 6.24
N ILE A 6 -2.37 15.52 5.41
CA ILE A 6 -2.73 15.34 3.98
C ILE A 6 -4.22 15.00 3.83
N SER A 7 -4.76 14.15 4.71
CA SER A 7 -6.18 13.79 4.78
C SER A 7 -7.13 14.97 5.01
N LYS A 8 -6.63 16.14 5.43
CA LYS A 8 -7.38 17.39 5.57
C LYS A 8 -7.07 18.41 4.48
N ALA A 9 -5.94 18.29 3.78
CA ALA A 9 -5.53 19.22 2.72
C ALA A 9 -5.94 18.76 1.32
N MET A 10 -5.98 17.44 1.09
CA MET A 10 -6.26 16.80 -0.19
C MET A 10 -7.02 15.49 0.10
N THR A 11 -8.32 15.50 -0.12
CA THR A 11 -9.22 14.40 0.26
C THR A 11 -9.52 13.46 -0.91
N THR A 12 -9.16 13.84 -2.14
CA THR A 12 -9.41 13.04 -3.35
C THR A 12 -8.19 12.99 -4.26
N ILE A 13 -8.09 11.94 -5.08
CA ILE A 13 -7.04 11.79 -6.11
C ILE A 13 -7.11 12.94 -7.12
N ALA A 14 -8.31 13.36 -7.52
CA ALA A 14 -8.48 14.50 -8.43
C ALA A 14 -7.87 15.81 -7.89
N GLN A 15 -7.94 16.04 -6.58
CA GLN A 15 -7.26 17.17 -5.94
C GLN A 15 -5.73 17.03 -5.99
N ALA A 16 -5.23 15.80 -5.93
CA ALA A 16 -3.80 15.50 -6.11
C ALA A 16 -3.31 15.75 -7.52
N GLU A 17 -4.04 15.27 -8.52
CA GLU A 17 -3.74 15.51 -9.93
C GLU A 17 -3.67 17.02 -10.24
N GLN A 18 -4.67 17.79 -9.82
CA GLN A 18 -4.70 19.24 -10.11
C GLN A 18 -3.63 20.04 -9.37
N ARG A 19 -3.40 19.77 -8.07
CA ARG A 19 -2.51 20.61 -7.24
C ARG A 19 -1.04 20.28 -7.39
N LEU A 20 -0.73 19.02 -7.68
CA LEU A 20 0.63 18.52 -7.81
C LEU A 20 1.01 18.27 -9.27
N GLY A 21 0.10 18.51 -10.22
CA GLY A 21 0.34 18.26 -11.64
C GLY A 21 0.55 16.79 -11.96
N LEU A 22 -0.10 15.88 -11.22
CA LEU A 22 0.03 14.45 -11.43
C LEU A 22 -0.90 14.00 -12.55
N SER A 23 -0.45 13.04 -13.34
CA SER A 23 -1.23 12.36 -14.35
C SER A 23 -1.22 10.86 -14.09
N ARG A 24 -2.38 10.22 -14.17
CA ARG A 24 -2.47 8.76 -14.19
C ARG A 24 -1.73 8.21 -15.41
N THR A 25 -0.84 7.25 -15.19
CA THR A 25 -0.22 6.45 -16.25
C THR A 25 -1.00 5.15 -16.45
N GLU A 26 -1.23 4.78 -17.71
CA GLU A 26 -1.72 3.45 -18.11
C GLU A 26 -0.60 2.61 -18.75
N ASP A 27 0.61 3.17 -18.83
CA ASP A 27 1.76 2.45 -19.33
C ASP A 27 2.21 1.40 -18.31
N GLU A 28 2.00 0.13 -18.65
CA GLU A 28 2.40 -1.01 -17.84
C GLU A 28 3.93 -1.07 -17.64
N GLN A 29 4.70 -0.39 -18.48
CA GLN A 29 6.16 -0.29 -18.40
C GLN A 29 6.64 0.94 -17.63
N PHE A 30 5.74 1.74 -17.05
CA PHE A 30 6.13 3.00 -16.39
C PHE A 30 7.01 2.79 -15.15
N PHE A 31 6.74 1.73 -14.40
CA PHE A 31 7.64 1.23 -13.38
C PHE A 31 8.17 -0.10 -13.94
N LEU A 32 9.48 -0.27 -14.11
CA LEU A 32 10.02 -1.59 -14.51
C LEU A 32 10.71 -2.26 -13.34
N GLU A 33 11.04 -1.50 -12.30
CA GLU A 33 11.76 -1.93 -11.10
C GLU A 33 10.97 -2.98 -10.30
N TRP A 34 9.64 -2.95 -10.37
CA TRP A 34 8.74 -3.95 -9.80
C TRP A 34 8.46 -5.16 -10.72
N GLN A 35 9.00 -5.19 -11.94
CA GLN A 35 8.77 -6.26 -12.93
C GLN A 35 10.04 -7.00 -13.33
N VAL A 36 11.18 -6.31 -13.38
CA VAL A 36 12.43 -6.82 -13.93
C VAL A 36 13.46 -7.03 -12.83
N GLY A 37 14.20 -8.13 -12.90
CA GLY A 37 15.29 -8.43 -11.96
C GLY A 37 14.82 -8.90 -10.58
N LEU A 38 13.55 -9.26 -10.43
CA LEU A 38 13.04 -9.85 -9.20
C LEU A 38 13.33 -11.35 -9.13
N PRO A 39 13.57 -11.91 -7.93
CA PRO A 39 13.68 -13.36 -7.75
C PRO A 39 12.39 -14.06 -8.13
N GLU A 40 12.52 -15.26 -8.71
CA GLU A 40 11.37 -16.14 -8.94
C GLU A 40 10.74 -16.57 -7.60
N LEU A 41 9.41 -16.55 -7.55
CA LEU A 41 8.66 -17.01 -6.38
C LEU A 41 8.65 -18.53 -6.33
N SER A 42 8.87 -19.10 -5.14
CA SER A 42 8.75 -20.53 -4.94
C SER A 42 7.28 -20.98 -5.12
N GLN A 43 7.08 -22.28 -5.39
CA GLN A 43 5.72 -22.83 -5.52
C GLN A 43 4.90 -22.64 -4.24
N VAL A 44 5.56 -22.66 -3.07
CA VAL A 44 4.92 -22.44 -1.77
C VAL A 44 4.43 -20.99 -1.68
N ASP A 45 5.31 -20.02 -1.97
CA ASP A 45 4.96 -18.59 -1.93
C ASP A 45 3.80 -18.28 -2.89
N ARG A 46 3.83 -18.86 -4.10
CA ARG A 46 2.75 -18.68 -5.08
C ARG A 46 1.42 -19.22 -4.57
N SER A 47 1.42 -20.39 -3.94
CA SER A 47 0.21 -21.00 -3.35
C SER A 47 -0.36 -20.16 -2.20
N GLU A 48 0.50 -19.64 -1.34
CA GLU A 48 0.09 -18.77 -0.23
C GLU A 48 -0.51 -17.46 -0.74
N LEU A 49 0.16 -16.81 -1.70
CA LEU A 49 -0.34 -15.60 -2.36
C LEU A 49 -1.68 -15.82 -3.08
N GLN A 50 -1.84 -16.95 -3.78
CA GLN A 50 -3.12 -17.31 -4.41
C GLN A 50 -4.25 -17.50 -3.40
N THR A 51 -3.96 -18.15 -2.27
CA THR A 51 -4.94 -18.36 -1.20
C THR A 51 -5.34 -17.03 -0.56
N MET A 52 -4.38 -16.16 -0.30
CA MET A 52 -4.62 -14.82 0.23
C MET A 52 -5.46 -13.98 -0.75
N ARG A 53 -5.10 -13.97 -2.04
CA ARG A 53 -5.88 -13.28 -3.09
C ARG A 53 -7.32 -13.79 -3.17
N ARG A 54 -7.52 -15.11 -3.13
CA ARG A 54 -8.87 -15.70 -3.16
C ARG A 54 -9.72 -15.26 -1.96
N ARG A 55 -9.15 -15.23 -0.76
CA ARG A 55 -9.84 -14.75 0.46
C ARG A 55 -10.19 -13.28 0.36
N TYR A 56 -9.24 -12.45 -0.06
CA TYR A 56 -9.47 -11.03 -0.27
C TYR A 56 -10.62 -10.79 -1.25
N LEU A 57 -10.58 -11.43 -2.42
CA LEU A 57 -11.63 -11.30 -3.43
C LEU A 57 -13.00 -11.79 -2.95
N TYR A 58 -13.05 -12.89 -2.21
CA TYR A 58 -14.29 -13.39 -1.62
C TYR A 58 -14.96 -12.37 -0.69
N HIS A 59 -14.17 -11.63 0.10
CA HIS A 59 -14.71 -10.59 0.97
C HIS A 59 -14.98 -9.26 0.25
N CYS A 60 -14.31 -8.98 -0.87
CA CYS A 60 -14.62 -7.81 -1.72
C CYS A 60 -15.96 -7.91 -2.46
N THR A 61 -16.48 -9.12 -2.70
CA THR A 61 -17.71 -9.27 -3.49
C THR A 61 -18.97 -8.93 -2.71
N GLU A 62 -18.94 -8.96 -1.38
CA GLU A 62 -20.12 -8.75 -0.54
C GLU A 62 -20.26 -7.30 -0.04
N ASP A 63 -19.16 -6.57 0.18
CA ASP A 63 -19.17 -5.17 0.63
C ASP A 63 -17.81 -4.46 0.48
N HIS A 64 -17.77 -3.14 0.75
CA HIS A 64 -16.51 -2.41 0.90
C HIS A 64 -15.77 -2.88 2.16
N LEU A 65 -14.62 -3.53 1.97
CA LEU A 65 -13.73 -3.89 3.07
C LEU A 65 -13.20 -2.64 3.76
N LEU A 66 -13.44 -2.55 5.08
CA LEU A 66 -12.80 -1.55 5.94
C LEU A 66 -11.28 -1.75 5.94
N GLU A 67 -10.54 -0.67 6.15
CA GLU A 67 -9.07 -0.67 6.22
C GLU A 67 -8.54 -1.78 7.13
N GLY A 68 -9.09 -1.92 8.34
CA GLY A 68 -8.68 -2.97 9.28
C GLY A 68 -8.84 -4.39 8.73
N ALA A 69 -9.87 -4.64 7.91
CA ALA A 69 -10.07 -5.94 7.29
C ALA A 69 -9.07 -6.19 6.15
N VAL A 70 -8.73 -5.17 5.35
CA VAL A 70 -7.65 -5.24 4.36
C VAL A 70 -6.31 -5.49 5.05
N THR A 71 -6.05 -4.82 6.17
CA THR A 71 -4.83 -5.03 6.98
C THR A 71 -4.72 -6.47 7.45
N LEU A 72 -5.80 -7.04 8.00
CA LEU A 72 -5.80 -8.42 8.51
C LEU A 72 -5.73 -9.49 7.41
N LEU A 73 -6.42 -9.27 6.28
CA LEU A 73 -6.54 -10.27 5.22
C LEU A 73 -5.39 -10.24 4.22
N LEU A 74 -4.73 -9.09 4.06
CA LEU A 74 -3.74 -8.86 3.01
C LEU A 74 -2.41 -8.35 3.57
N ALA A 75 -2.41 -7.21 4.26
CA ALA A 75 -1.16 -6.55 4.65
C ALA A 75 -0.37 -7.37 5.68
N SER A 76 -0.98 -7.78 6.79
CA SER A 76 -0.30 -8.55 7.83
C SER A 76 0.19 -9.92 7.34
N PRO A 77 -0.59 -10.69 6.56
CA PRO A 77 -0.08 -11.92 5.95
C PRO A 77 1.09 -11.68 5.00
N LEU A 78 1.04 -10.66 4.14
CA LEU A 78 2.16 -10.31 3.25
C LEU A 78 3.45 -10.04 4.03
N LEU A 79 3.35 -9.23 5.09
CA LEU A 79 4.48 -8.92 5.95
C LEU A 79 5.02 -10.17 6.67
N THR A 80 4.15 -11.13 6.99
CA THR A 80 4.54 -12.41 7.59
C THR A 80 5.33 -13.27 6.61
N ILE A 81 4.80 -13.52 5.41
CA ILE A 81 5.45 -14.41 4.43
C ILE A 81 6.77 -13.83 3.91
N SER A 82 6.88 -12.50 3.86
CA SER A 82 8.13 -11.81 3.50
C SER A 82 9.07 -11.60 4.69
N ARG A 83 8.75 -12.16 5.87
CA ARG A 83 9.56 -12.09 7.10
C ARG A 83 9.87 -10.67 7.59
N PHE A 84 9.00 -9.70 7.33
CA PHE A 84 9.17 -8.34 7.83
C PHE A 84 8.88 -8.18 9.33
N TYR A 85 8.34 -9.21 9.97
CA TYR A 85 8.23 -9.27 11.43
C TYR A 85 9.46 -9.87 12.11
N ASP A 86 10.41 -10.41 11.34
CA ASP A 86 11.63 -11.03 11.85
C ASP A 86 12.80 -10.05 11.84
N PRO A 87 13.86 -10.28 12.65
CA PRO A 87 15.09 -9.50 12.58
C PRO A 87 15.67 -9.43 11.15
N PRO A 88 16.23 -8.27 10.73
CA PRO A 88 16.52 -7.07 11.52
C PRO A 88 15.36 -6.07 11.62
N PHE A 89 14.19 -6.40 11.06
CA PHE A 89 13.05 -5.50 11.02
C PHE A 89 12.36 -5.44 12.38
N ARG A 90 11.83 -4.26 12.71
CA ARG A 90 11.03 -4.05 13.93
C ARG A 90 9.81 -3.24 13.59
N MET A 91 8.64 -3.84 13.80
CA MET A 91 7.39 -3.13 13.65
C MET A 91 7.32 -1.98 14.67
N LYS A 92 6.97 -0.80 14.17
CA LYS A 92 6.63 0.36 14.99
C LYS A 92 5.20 0.75 14.65
N ALA A 93 4.45 1.20 15.65
CA ALA A 93 3.18 1.87 15.38
C ALA A 93 3.43 3.11 14.53
N GLU A 94 2.44 3.48 13.74
CA GLU A 94 2.49 4.68 12.92
C GLU A 94 2.90 5.89 13.76
N THR A 95 3.94 6.59 13.30
CA THR A 95 4.30 7.89 13.85
C THR A 95 3.51 8.94 13.09
N SER A 96 2.74 9.75 13.82
CA SER A 96 2.05 10.91 13.23
C SER A 96 3.08 11.83 12.58
N VAL A 97 3.01 11.98 11.26
CA VAL A 97 3.91 12.88 10.51
C VAL A 97 3.26 14.24 10.37
N GLN A 98 4.02 15.24 10.79
CA GLN A 98 3.66 16.65 10.76
C GLN A 98 4.39 17.34 9.61
N LEU A 99 3.68 17.59 8.49
CA LEU A 99 4.26 18.33 7.37
C LEU A 99 4.40 19.82 7.74
N SER A 100 5.62 20.34 7.65
CA SER A 100 5.88 21.79 7.76
C SER A 100 5.81 22.41 6.36
N PRO A 101 5.20 23.59 6.18
CA PRO A 101 5.09 24.23 4.88
C PRO A 101 6.49 24.55 4.33
N MET A 102 6.75 24.11 3.09
CA MET A 102 7.95 24.44 2.35
C MET A 102 7.87 25.93 1.99
N LYS A 103 8.87 26.72 2.40
CA LYS A 103 8.94 28.14 2.04
C LYS A 103 9.22 28.22 0.53
N PHE A 104 8.25 28.73 -0.22
CA PHE A 104 8.47 29.30 -1.56
C PHE A 104 8.85 30.78 -1.41
#